data_AF-A0ABD5P141-F1
#
_entry.id   AF-A0ABD5P141-F1
#
_cell.length_a   1.000
_cell.length_b   1.000
_cell.length_c   1.000
_cell.angle_alpha   90.00
_cell.angle_beta   90.00
_cell.angle_gamma   90.00
#
_symmetry.space_group_name_H-M   'P 1'
#
loop_
_entity.id
_entity.type
_entity.pdbx_description
1 polymer ?
#
loop_
_entity_poly.entity_id
_entity_poly.type
_entity_poly.pdbx_seq_one_letter_code
_entity_poly.pdbx_strand_id
1 'polypeptide(L)' 'MQILFQMYHAGELHDLGIIEDGDVVESIEEGFEDWIRWELSQPTTPNIADPEGILEAYEGPNLIAMRVDE' A
#
# COMPACT_ATOMS: atom_id res chain seq x y z
N MET A 1 11.13 7.31 3.68
CA MET A 1 9.72 7.47 4.09
C MET A 1 9.03 6.14 3.89
N GLN A 2 8.43 5.61 4.95
CA GLN A 2 7.93 4.25 5.00
C GLN A 2 6.40 4.21 4.98
N ILE A 3 5.82 3.40 4.09
CA ILE A 3 4.38 3.20 3.98
C ILE A 3 4.07 1.72 4.22
N LEU A 4 3.24 1.43 5.22
CA LEU A 4 2.68 0.12 5.47
C LEU A 4 1.32 0.02 4.78
N PHE A 5 1.12 -1.04 4.00
CA PHE A 5 -0.18 -1.41 3.46
C PHE A 5 -0.79 -2.48 4.35
N GLN A 6 -2.01 -2.22 4.82
CA GLN A 6 -2.78 -3.16 5.60
C GLN A 6 -4.13 -3.44 4.93
N MET A 7 -4.58 -4.68 5.05
CA MET A 7 -5.94 -5.08 4.71
C MET A 7 -6.76 -5.20 5.99
N TYR A 8 -7.90 -4.53 6.07
CA TYR A 8 -8.91 -4.80 7.08
C TYR A 8 -9.84 -5.90 6.59
N HIS A 9 -9.82 -7.06 7.23
CA HIS A 9 -10.68 -8.19 6.88
C HIS A 9 -11.08 -8.96 8.13
N ALA A 10 -12.34 -9.43 8.18
CA ALA A 10 -12.88 -10.22 9.29
C ALA A 10 -12.74 -9.60 10.70
N GLY A 11 -12.57 -8.28 10.80
CA GLY A 11 -12.39 -7.58 12.07
C GLY A 11 -10.91 -7.41 12.49
N GLU A 12 -9.97 -7.83 11.65
CA GLU A 12 -8.53 -7.79 11.91
C GLU A 12 -7.81 -6.99 10.81
N LEU A 13 -6.69 -6.36 11.18
CA LEU A 13 -5.77 -5.73 10.23
C LEU A 13 -4.67 -6.74 9.90
N HIS A 14 -4.42 -6.92 8.61
CA HIS A 14 -3.38 -7.79 8.09
C HIS A 14 -2.36 -6.96 7.32
N ASP A 15 -1.10 -7.03 7.73
CA ASP A 15 -0.01 -6.37 7.02
C ASP A 15 0.21 -7.08 5.69
N LEU A 16 0.19 -6.31 4.59
CA LEU A 16 0.41 -6.82 3.24
C LEU A 16 1.86 -6.64 2.81
N GLY A 17 2.45 -5.49 3.16
CA GLY A 17 3.82 -5.17 2.84
C GLY A 17 4.18 -3.70 3.08
N ILE A 18 5.46 -3.40 2.87
CA ILE A 18 6.08 -2.13 3.17
C ILE A 18 6.74 -1.57 1.92
N ILE A 19 6.48 -0.29 1.66
CA ILE A 19 7.15 0.50 0.63
C ILE A 19 8.06 1.52 1.31
N GLU A 20 9.31 1.57 0.87
CA GLU A 20 10.29 2.58 1.26
C GLU A 20 10.81 3.27 0.01
N ASP A 21 10.68 4.60 -0.03
CA ASP A 21 11.17 5.45 -1.13
C ASP A 21 10.71 5.03 -2.54
N GLY A 22 9.54 4.39 -2.61
CA GLY A 22 8.91 3.93 -3.85
C GLY A 22 9.23 2.49 -4.24
N ASP A 23 10.05 1.80 -3.47
CA ASP A 23 10.39 0.39 -3.65
C ASP A 23 9.71 -0.49 -2.59
N VAL A 24 9.21 -1.66 -2.99
CA VAL A 24 8.70 -2.66 -2.04
C VAL A 24 9.89 -3.29 -1.32
N VAL A 25 10.02 -3.02 -0.02
CA VAL A 25 11.13 -3.54 0.80
C VAL A 25 10.73 -4.76 1.61
N GLU A 26 9.44 -4.94 1.87
CA GLU A 26 8.91 -6.12 2.55
C GLU A 26 7.56 -6.53 1.94
N SER A 27 7.43 -7.81 1.60
CA SER A 27 6.17 -8.43 1.17
C SER A 27 5.81 -9.48 2.22
N ILE A 28 4.80 -9.18 3.03
CA ILE A 28 4.38 -10.04 4.14
C ILE A 28 3.39 -11.10 3.63
N GLU A 29 2.61 -10.75 2.60
CA GLU A 29 1.72 -11.65 1.87
C GLU A 29 2.23 -11.99 0.47
N GLU A 30 1.96 -13.22 0.02
CA GLU A 30 2.33 -13.67 -1.33
C GLU A 30 1.45 -12.98 -2.38
N GLY A 31 2.08 -12.38 -3.40
CA GLY A 31 1.37 -11.67 -4.47
C GLY A 31 1.09 -10.19 -4.20
N PHE A 32 1.49 -9.63 -3.06
CA PHE A 32 1.39 -8.18 -2.79
C PHE A 32 2.14 -7.34 -3.83
N GLU A 33 3.36 -7.74 -4.19
CA GLU A 33 4.17 -7.02 -5.18
C GLU A 33 3.53 -7.01 -6.58
N ASP A 34 2.95 -8.13 -7.00
CA ASP A 34 2.23 -8.24 -8.27
C ASP A 34 0.91 -7.46 -8.25
N TRP A 35 0.20 -7.48 -7.12
CA TRP A 35 -1.01 -6.69 -6.92
C TRP A 35 -0.72 -5.18 -6.98
N ILE A 36 0.32 -4.71 -6.28
CA ILE A 36 0.78 -3.31 -6.34
C ILE A 36 1.18 -2.95 -7.78
N ARG A 37 1.94 -3.79 -8.48
CA ARG A 37 2.29 -3.54 -9.89
C ARG A 37 1.07 -3.44 -10.79
N TRP A 38 0.07 -4.30 -10.60
CA TRP A 38 -1.16 -4.27 -11.36
C TRP A 38 -1.99 -3.02 -11.06
N GLU A 39 -2.13 -2.66 -9.79
CA GLU A 39 -2.80 -1.43 -9.35
C GLU A 39 -2.09 -0.19 -9.93
N LEU A 40 -0.76 -0.09 -9.82
CA LEU A 40 0.04 1.01 -10.38
C LEU A 40 -0.07 1.13 -11.91
N SER A 41 -0.50 0.07 -12.59
CA SER A 41 -0.76 0.11 -14.03
C SER A 41 -2.12 0.74 -14.39
N GLN A 42 -3.01 0.94 -13.40
CA GLN A 42 -4.30 1.58 -13.63
C GLN A 42 -4.14 3.11 -13.78
N PRO A 43 -4.84 3.74 -14.73
CA PRO A 43 -4.69 5.17 -15.04
C PRO A 43 -5.20 6.13 -13.95
N THR A 44 -5.90 5.60 -12.93
CA THR A 44 -6.43 6.36 -11.78
C THR A 44 -5.61 6.15 -10.51
N THR A 45 -4.52 5.39 -10.58
CA THR A 45 -3.73 5.03 -9.42
C THR A 45 -2.81 6.18 -9.01
N PRO A 46 -2.75 6.52 -7.71
CA PRO A 46 -1.83 7.53 -7.19
C PRO A 46 -0.37 7.22 -7.53
N ASN A 47 0.39 8.28 -7.74
CA ASN A 47 1.82 8.19 -8.00
C ASN A 47 2.56 7.67 -6.75
N ILE A 48 3.34 6.60 -6.89
CA ILE A 48 4.10 6.04 -5.76
C ILE A 48 5.18 6.99 -5.22
N ALA A 49 5.66 7.92 -6.06
CA ALA A 49 6.53 9.01 -5.64
C ALA A 49 5.77 10.16 -4.94
N ASP A 50 4.45 10.07 -4.85
CA ASP A 50 3.56 10.96 -4.10
C ASP A 50 2.82 10.20 -2.98
N PRO A 51 3.50 9.94 -1.85
CA PRO A 51 2.94 9.24 -0.70
C PRO A 51 1.69 9.90 -0.12
N GLU A 52 1.58 11.22 -0.22
CA GLU A 52 0.38 11.93 0.25
C GLU A 52 -0.81 11.60 -0.66
N GLY A 53 -0.59 11.59 -1.97
CA GLY A 53 -1.56 11.08 -2.93
C GLY A 53 -1.92 9.61 -2.74
N ILE A 54 -0.98 8.76 -2.31
CA ILE A 54 -1.26 7.34 -1.98
C ILE A 54 -2.20 7.23 -0.77
N LEU A 55 -1.92 7.98 0.30
CA LEU A 55 -2.75 7.99 1.50
C LEU A 55 -4.16 8.53 1.21
N GLU A 56 -4.28 9.57 0.37
CA GLU A 56 -5.57 10.15 0.00
C GLU A 56 -6.36 9.28 -0.98
N ALA A 57 -5.70 8.54 -1.86
CA ALA A 57 -6.36 7.76 -2.89
C ALA A 57 -6.73 6.33 -2.47
N TYR A 58 -6.14 5.79 -1.39
CA TYR A 58 -6.39 4.43 -0.93
C TYR A 58 -7.14 4.38 0.40
N GLU A 59 -8.43 4.72 0.35
CA GLU A 59 -9.45 4.28 1.31
C GLU A 59 -10.42 3.32 0.58
N GLY A 60 -9.97 2.10 0.31
CA GLY A 60 -10.84 1.02 -0.15
C GLY A 60 -11.61 0.42 1.03
N PRO A 61 -12.74 -0.29 0.82
CA PRO A 61 -13.54 -0.83 1.92
C PRO A 61 -12.77 -1.76 2.87
N ASN A 62 -11.60 -2.25 2.46
CA ASN A 62 -10.76 -3.16 3.22
C ASN A 62 -9.26 -2.84 3.12
N LEU A 63 -8.84 -1.70 2.55
CA LEU A 63 -7.42 -1.43 2.29
C LEU A 63 -7.02 -0.07 2.83
N ILE A 64 -5.95 -0.06 3.62
CA ILE A 64 -5.47 1.09 4.37
C ILE A 64 -3.97 1.21 4.09
N ALA A 65 -3.56 2.37 3.56
CA ALA A 65 -2.16 2.76 3.51
C ALA A 65 -1.88 3.69 4.69
N MET A 66 -0.78 3.49 5.40
CA MET A 66 -0.39 4.35 6.52
C MET A 66 1.11 4.63 6.49
N ARG A 67 1.47 5.89 6.79
CA ARG A 67 2.87 6.26 7.06
C ARG A 67 3.32 5.60 8.36
N VAL A 68 4.48 4.96 8.30
CA VAL A 68 5.13 4.30 9.43
C VAL A 68 6.27 5.16 10.00
N ASP A 69 6.62 6.26 9.32
CA ASP A 69 7.68 7.14 9.79
C ASP A 69 7.37 7.71 11.19
N GLU A 70 8.29 7.42 12.12
CA GLU A 70 8.54 8.11 13.39
C GLU A 70 9.93 8.79 13.33
#